data_AF-A0AAV6TPF1-F1
#
_entry.id   AF-A0AAV6TPF1-F1
#
_cell.length_a   1.000
_cell.length_b   1.000
_cell.length_c   1.000
_cell.angle_alpha   90.00
_cell.angle_beta   90.00
_cell.angle_gamma   90.00
#
_symmetry.space_group_name_H-M   'P 1'
#
loop_
_entity.id
_entity.type
_entity.pdbx_description
1 polymer ?
#
loop_
_entity_poly.entity_id
_entity_poly.type
_entity_poly.pdbx_seq_one_letter_code
_entity_poly.pdbx_strand_id
1 'polypeptide(L)'
;MDSNVRMFKASHCLITVLLIIQIILQEVTCNNCNLKETCGECIAESPLCAWCSQENFTKNGARRCDLLSNLESTCNKQDIAAPVGSLELIT
;
A
#
# COMPACT_ATOMS: atom_id res chain seq x y z
N MET A 1 -21.77 -33.66 -36.16
CA MET A 1 -21.07 -32.39 -35.88
C MET A 1 -21.00 -32.20 -34.36
N ASP A 2 -20.04 -32.80 -33.65
CA ASP A 2 -20.05 -32.74 -32.16
C ASP A 2 -18.67 -32.77 -31.48
N SER A 3 -17.57 -32.78 -32.23
CA SER A 3 -16.21 -32.75 -31.63
C SER A 3 -15.69 -31.32 -31.44
N ASN A 4 -16.12 -30.37 -32.29
CA ASN A 4 -15.70 -28.97 -32.21
C ASN A 4 -16.28 -28.25 -30.98
N VAL A 5 -17.53 -28.54 -30.61
CA VAL A 5 -18.23 -27.89 -29.47
C VAL A 5 -17.55 -28.21 -28.12
N ARG A 6 -16.97 -29.40 -27.97
CA ARG A 6 -16.25 -29.80 -26.74
C ARG A 6 -14.88 -29.12 -26.62
N MET A 7 -14.19 -28.93 -27.74
CA MET A 7 -12.88 -28.26 -27.78
C MET A 7 -13.00 -26.76 -27.47
N PHE A 8 -14.05 -26.08 -27.96
CA PHE A 8 -14.29 -24.66 -27.67
C PHE A 8 -14.78 -24.38 -26.24
N LYS A 9 -15.42 -25.35 -25.57
CA LYS A 9 -15.86 -25.22 -24.17
C LYS A 9 -14.73 -25.37 -23.16
N ALA A 10 -13.84 -26.35 -23.36
CA ALA A 10 -12.67 -26.54 -22.51
C ALA A 10 -11.68 -25.38 -22.66
N SER A 11 -11.50 -24.89 -23.90
CA SER A 11 -10.68 -23.71 -24.20
C SER A 11 -11.26 -22.43 -23.56
N HIS A 12 -12.56 -22.18 -23.69
CA HIS A 12 -13.20 -21.06 -22.99
C HIS A 12 -13.09 -21.17 -21.47
N CYS A 13 -13.24 -22.38 -20.91
CA CYS A 13 -13.13 -22.59 -19.47
C CYS A 13 -11.71 -22.26 -18.95
N LEU A 14 -10.68 -22.71 -19.68
CA LEU A 14 -9.28 -22.38 -19.38
C LEU A 14 -9.02 -20.88 -19.49
N ILE A 15 -9.52 -20.22 -20.54
CA ILE A 15 -9.38 -18.77 -20.72
C ILE A 15 -10.08 -18.02 -19.58
N THR A 16 -11.29 -18.43 -19.18
CA THR A 16 -12.00 -17.80 -18.06
C THR A 16 -11.28 -18.01 -16.73
N VAL A 17 -10.71 -19.20 -16.49
CA VAL A 17 -9.93 -19.48 -15.27
C VAL A 17 -8.66 -18.64 -15.24
N LEU A 18 -7.96 -18.48 -16.37
CA LEU A 18 -6.77 -17.63 -16.47
C LEU A 18 -7.09 -16.15 -16.22
N LEU A 19 -8.21 -15.63 -16.75
CA LEU A 19 -8.67 -14.27 -16.49
C LEU A 19 -9.05 -14.07 -15.01
N ILE A 20 -9.69 -15.05 -14.39
CA ILE A 20 -10.03 -15.02 -12.96
C ILE A 20 -8.75 -15.04 -12.10
N ILE A 21 -7.74 -15.85 -12.45
CA ILE A 21 -6.45 -15.89 -11.75
C ILE A 21 -5.75 -14.52 -11.81
N GLN A 22 -5.79 -13.83 -12.96
CA GLN A 22 -5.24 -12.47 -13.09
C GLN A 22 -5.96 -11.46 -12.19
N ILE A 23 -7.29 -11.57 -12.06
CA ILE A 23 -8.09 -10.71 -11.16
C ILE A 23 -7.77 -11.02 -9.70
N ILE A 24 -7.64 -12.29 -9.32
CA ILE A 24 -7.35 -12.72 -7.94
C ILE A 24 -5.94 -12.30 -7.51
N LEU A 25 -4.98 -12.23 -8.45
CA LEU A 25 -3.60 -11.81 -8.16
C LEU A 25 -3.42 -10.28 -8.06
N GLN A 26 -4.50 -9.48 -8.18
CA GLN A 26 -4.40 -8.05 -7.93
C GLN A 26 -4.25 -7.80 -6.43
N GLU A 27 -3.01 -7.64 -5.98
CA GLU A 27 -2.73 -6.95 -4.72
C GLU A 27 -3.07 -5.47 -4.90
N VAL A 28 -4.33 -5.11 -4.63
CA VAL A 28 -4.68 -3.71 -4.42
C VAL A 28 -4.01 -3.30 -3.11
N THR A 29 -2.74 -2.91 -3.18
CA THR A 29 -1.99 -2.38 -2.05
C THR A 29 -2.48 -0.97 -1.79
N CYS A 30 -3.61 -0.86 -1.09
CA CYS A 30 -4.01 0.40 -0.50
C CYS A 30 -2.97 0.77 0.55
N ASN A 31 -2.28 1.88 0.34
CA ASN A 31 -1.42 2.45 1.36
C ASN A 31 -2.28 2.96 2.53
N ASN A 32 -2.41 2.12 3.56
CA ASN A 32 -3.29 2.39 4.70
C ASN A 32 -2.83 3.58 5.55
N CYS A 33 -1.58 4.03 5.40
CA CYS A 33 -1.06 5.23 6.03
C CYS A 33 -1.84 6.48 5.59
N ASN A 34 -2.20 6.58 4.30
CA ASN A 34 -2.79 7.78 3.70
C ASN A 34 -4.19 8.14 4.25
N LEU A 35 -4.80 7.27 5.05
CA LEU A 35 -6.11 7.46 5.66
C LEU A 35 -6.05 8.24 6.99
N LYS A 36 -4.87 8.49 7.55
CA LYS A 36 -4.72 9.13 8.87
C LYS A 36 -4.53 10.63 8.74
N GLU A 37 -5.28 11.39 9.53
CA GLU A 37 -5.28 12.85 9.49
C GLU A 37 -4.48 13.49 10.63
N THR A 38 -4.02 12.70 11.60
CA THR A 38 -3.16 13.15 12.69
C THR A 38 -1.86 12.34 12.78
N CYS A 39 -0.81 12.96 13.32
CA CYS A 39 0.49 12.30 13.50
C CYS A 39 0.38 11.06 14.39
N GLY A 40 -0.37 11.13 15.50
CA GLY A 40 -0.53 10.01 16.43
C GLY A 40 -1.24 8.80 15.79
N GLU A 41 -2.32 9.04 15.04
CA GLU A 41 -3.00 7.97 14.30
C GLU A 41 -2.11 7.37 13.21
N CYS A 42 -1.30 8.20 12.55
CA CYS A 42 -0.37 7.79 11.50
C CYS A 42 0.67 6.79 12.01
N ILE A 43 1.40 7.16 13.08
CA ILE A 43 2.48 6.33 13.62
C ILE A 43 1.97 5.08 14.34
N ALA A 44 0.71 5.09 14.79
CA ALA A 44 0.07 3.94 15.41
C ALA A 44 -0.48 2.92 14.40
N GLU A 45 -0.72 3.32 13.14
CA GLU A 45 -1.28 2.46 12.10
C GLU A 45 -0.35 1.30 11.74
N SER A 46 0.93 1.59 11.53
CA SER A 46 1.93 0.59 11.14
C SER A 46 3.33 1.12 11.40
N PRO A 47 4.30 0.24 11.75
CA PRO A 47 5.71 0.61 11.85
C PRO A 47 6.31 1.13 10.53
N LEU A 48 5.64 0.93 9.40
CA LEU A 48 6.06 1.42 8.09
C LEU A 48 5.54 2.83 7.77
N CYS A 49 4.52 3.30 8.48
CA CYS A 49 3.97 4.64 8.28
C CYS A 49 4.84 5.70 8.95
N ALA A 50 4.92 6.87 8.33
CA ALA A 50 5.60 8.03 8.87
C ALA A 50 4.78 9.30 8.57
N TRP A 51 5.07 10.36 9.32
CA TRP A 51 4.37 11.64 9.25
C TRP A 51 5.33 12.77 8.89
N CYS A 52 5.02 13.55 7.85
CA CYS A 52 5.75 14.76 7.49
C CYS A 52 5.14 15.99 8.18
N SER A 53 5.91 16.68 9.03
CA SER A 53 5.53 17.93 9.70
C SER A 53 5.90 19.19 8.93
N GLN A 54 6.62 19.08 7.81
CA GLN A 54 7.07 20.21 7.00
C GLN A 54 5.89 21.16 6.68
N GLU A 55 6.14 22.46 6.80
CA GLU A 55 5.14 23.47 6.45
C GLU A 55 4.82 23.43 4.96
N ASN A 56 3.58 23.74 4.60
CA ASN A 56 3.11 23.81 3.21
C ASN A 56 3.21 22.50 2.40
N PHE A 57 3.56 21.37 3.04
CA PHE A 57 3.73 20.08 2.37
C PHE A 57 2.48 19.62 1.60
N THR A 58 1.30 19.89 2.16
CA THR A 58 0.01 19.48 1.58
C THR A 58 -0.45 20.33 0.39
N LYS A 59 0.26 21.40 0.03
CA LYS A 59 -0.18 22.33 -1.04
C LYS A 59 -0.38 21.68 -2.40
N ASN A 60 0.38 20.63 -2.70
CA ASN A 60 0.28 19.91 -3.97
C ASN A 60 -0.58 18.64 -3.87
N GLY A 61 -1.41 18.53 -2.83
CA GLY A 61 -2.23 17.34 -2.58
C GLY A 61 -1.48 16.18 -1.91
N ALA A 62 -0.22 16.40 -1.49
CA ALA A 62 0.53 15.41 -0.72
C ALA A 62 -0.13 15.16 0.65
N ARG A 63 -0.04 13.92 1.12
CA ARG A 63 -0.56 13.49 2.42
C ARG A 63 0.58 13.51 3.44
N ARG A 64 0.31 14.03 4.63
CA ARG A 64 1.32 14.05 5.70
C ARG A 64 1.67 12.65 6.19
N CYS A 65 0.68 11.75 6.28
CA CYS A 65 0.91 10.35 6.56
C CYS A 65 1.08 9.56 5.27
N ASP A 66 2.18 8.85 5.14
CA ASP A 66 2.48 7.94 4.02
C ASP A 66 3.50 6.89 4.52
N LEU A 67 3.92 5.95 3.68
CA LEU A 67 5.05 5.07 3.96
C LEU A 67 6.32 5.90 4.13
N LEU A 68 7.16 5.51 5.10
CA LEU A 68 8.44 6.16 5.36
C LEU A 68 9.28 6.31 4.08
N SER A 69 9.35 5.25 3.27
CA SER A 69 10.10 5.24 2.01
C SER A 69 9.63 6.31 1.01
N ASN A 70 8.34 6.63 1.00
CA ASN A 70 7.79 7.66 0.12
C ASN A 70 8.14 9.06 0.64
N LEU A 71 8.03 9.27 1.95
CA LEU A 71 8.34 10.55 2.59
C LEU A 71 9.82 10.90 2.54
N GLU A 72 10.73 9.92 2.60
CA GLU A 72 12.17 10.15 2.49
C GLU A 72 12.58 10.83 1.17
N SER A 73 11.75 10.71 0.12
CA SER A 73 11.99 11.33 -1.18
C SER A 73 11.31 12.70 -1.37
N THR A 74 10.36 13.05 -0.51
CA THR A 74 9.47 14.22 -0.72
C THR A 74 9.39 15.18 0.46
N CYS A 75 9.77 14.74 1.66
CA CYS A 75 9.78 15.53 2.89
C CYS A 75 11.21 15.71 3.41
N ASN A 76 11.51 16.85 4.04
CA ASN A 76 12.78 17.03 4.73
C ASN A 76 12.94 15.98 5.84
N LYS A 77 14.10 15.31 5.90
CA LYS A 77 14.35 14.25 6.91
C LYS A 77 14.15 14.70 8.36
N GLN A 78 14.42 15.97 8.66
CA GLN A 78 14.25 16.55 10.01
C GLN A 78 12.78 16.75 10.38
N ASP A 79 11.90 16.79 9.39
CA ASP A 79 10.46 16.97 9.52
C ASP A 79 9.70 15.64 9.44
N ILE A 80 10.39 14.49 9.43
CA ILE A 80 9.76 13.16 9.40
C ILE A 80 9.70 12.59 10.81
N ALA A 81 8.49 12.33 11.29
CA ALA A 81 8.25 11.53 12.49
C ALA A 81 7.89 10.09 12.07
N ALA A 82 8.65 9.11 12.55
CA ALA A 82 8.40 7.69 12.31
C ALA A 82 8.43 6.92 13.64
N PRO A 83 7.79 5.75 13.74
CA PRO A 83 7.89 4.89 14.91
C PRO A 83 9.35 4.52 15.19
N VAL A 84 9.85 4.85 16.39
CA VAL A 84 11.18 4.42 16.84
C VAL A 84 10.97 3.34 17.89
N GLY A 85 11.11 2.08 17.49
CA GLY A 85 11.11 0.96 18.42
C GLY A 85 12.49 0.78 19.03
N SER A 86 12.61 0.91 20.35
CA SER A 86 13.79 0.43 21.09
C SER A 86 13.43 -0.88 21.77
N LEU A 87 14.18 -1.95 21.45
CA LEU A 87 14.09 -3.20 22.20
C LEU A 87 14.99 -3.06 23.43
N GLU A 88 14.43 -2.69 24.58
CA GLU A 88 15.17 -2.77 25.84
C GLU A 88 15.08 -4.18 26.41
N LEU A 89 16.24 -4.85 26.50
CA LEU A 89 16.37 -6.10 27.24
C LEU A 89 16.36 -5.79 28.73
N ILE A 90 15.29 -6.16 29.43
CA ILE A 90 15.23 -6.10 30.89
C ILE A 90 16.00 -7.33 31.42
N THR A 91 17.23 -7.12 31.90
CA THR A 91 18.05 -8.14 32.59
C THR A 91 17.95 -7.98 34.10
#